data_AF-A0A1H3F2X8-F1
#
_entry.id   AF-A0A1H3F2X8-F1
#
_cell.length_a   1.000
_cell.length_b   1.000
_cell.length_c   1.000
_cell.angle_alpha   90.00
_cell.angle_beta   90.00
_cell.angle_gamma   90.00
#
_symmetry.space_group_name_H-M   'P 1'
#
loop_
_entity.id
_entity.type
_entity.pdbx_description
1 polymer ?
#
loop_
_entity_poly.entity_id
_entity_poly.type
_entity_poly.pdbx_seq_one_letter_code
_entity_poly.pdbx_strand_id
1 'polypeptide(L)'
;MDTIKSYKDLCSEIEIWKERLKTYEIQIEAIKKLAKLDGPKHITGIDYTQPYVDGTRQIGFEEALEMLHKIESHIYLHKEAIANMEKSKKKIEEEIKKLERLDKKVVYMRDIEGKTLKEIADELGYSEIYIKKISARNKRVY
;
A
#
# COMPACT_ATOMS: atom_id res chain seq x y z
N MET A 1 -4.16 20.61 13.46
CA MET A 1 -4.73 20.02 12.22
C MET A 1 -3.66 19.30 11.42
N ASP A 2 -2.38 19.75 11.46
CA ASP A 2 -1.24 19.09 10.79
C ASP A 2 -1.04 17.60 11.08
N THR A 3 -1.11 17.15 12.33
CA THR A 3 -0.76 15.75 12.69
C THR A 3 -1.73 14.72 12.11
N ILE A 4 -3.01 15.07 11.99
CA ILE A 4 -4.05 14.19 11.42
C ILE A 4 -3.94 14.15 9.90
N LYS A 5 -3.63 15.28 9.27
CA LYS A 5 -3.34 15.35 7.84
C LYS A 5 -2.10 14.53 7.49
N SER A 6 -1.00 14.76 8.19
CA SER A 6 0.25 14.02 8.03
C SER A 6 0.08 12.52 8.25
N TYR A 7 -0.78 12.10 9.18
CA TYR A 7 -1.11 10.68 9.37
C TYR A 7 -1.87 10.07 8.18
N LYS A 8 -2.86 10.79 7.64
CA LYS A 8 -3.64 10.38 6.46
C LYS A 8 -2.74 10.29 5.22
N ASP A 9 -1.86 11.27 5.05
CA ASP A 9 -0.86 11.28 3.98
C ASP A 9 0.07 10.07 4.10
N LEU A 10 0.58 9.77 5.29
CA LEU A 10 1.42 8.60 5.56
C LEU A 10 0.70 7.27 5.34
N CYS A 11 -0.61 7.18 5.67
CA CYS A 11 -1.42 6.00 5.35
C CYS A 11 -1.55 5.81 3.83
N SER A 12 -1.85 6.88 3.11
CA SER A 12 -1.97 6.86 1.65
C SER A 12 -0.64 6.48 1.00
N GLU A 13 0.47 6.97 1.54
CA GLU A 13 1.81 6.61 1.09
C GLU A 13 2.05 5.11 1.30
N ILE A 14 1.78 4.55 2.49
CA ILE A 14 1.92 3.11 2.73
C ILE A 14 1.13 2.28 1.70
N GLU A 15 -0.09 2.70 1.33
CA GLU A 15 -0.89 2.01 0.32
C GLU A 15 -0.24 2.04 -1.06
N ILE A 16 0.29 3.20 -1.49
CA ILE A 16 1.02 3.34 -2.76
C ILE A 16 2.25 2.41 -2.77
N TRP A 17 2.99 2.37 -1.67
CA TRP A 17 4.18 1.51 -1.56
C TRP A 17 3.82 0.02 -1.58
N LYS A 18 2.67 -0.38 -1.00
CA LYS A 18 2.14 -1.75 -1.09
C LYS A 18 1.72 -2.11 -2.51
N GLU A 19 1.09 -1.19 -3.23
CA GLU A 19 0.73 -1.42 -4.64
C GLU A 19 1.98 -1.55 -5.51
N ARG A 20 3.02 -0.76 -5.23
CA ARG A 20 4.31 -0.87 -5.90
C ARG A 20 4.97 -2.23 -5.69
N LEU A 21 4.87 -2.82 -4.50
CA LEU A 21 5.33 -4.20 -4.28
C LEU A 21 4.65 -5.22 -5.20
N LYS A 22 3.33 -5.11 -5.41
CA LYS A 22 2.61 -5.99 -6.35
C LYS A 22 3.12 -5.82 -7.79
N THR A 23 3.42 -4.58 -8.19
CA THR A 23 3.98 -4.35 -9.53
C THR A 23 5.35 -4.99 -9.72
N TYR A 24 6.17 -5.10 -8.67
CA TYR A 24 7.43 -5.84 -8.73
C TYR A 24 7.22 -7.35 -8.89
N GLU A 25 6.19 -7.92 -8.27
CA GLU A 25 5.83 -9.34 -8.46
C GLU A 25 5.44 -9.63 -9.91
N ILE A 26 4.63 -8.75 -10.51
CA ILE A 26 4.25 -8.83 -11.93
C ILE A 26 5.50 -8.73 -12.84
N GLN A 27 6.45 -7.86 -12.51
CA GLN A 27 7.70 -7.74 -13.25
C GLN A 27 8.55 -9.01 -13.18
N ILE A 28 8.63 -9.65 -12.01
CA ILE A 28 9.32 -10.95 -11.85
C ILE A 28 8.68 -12.01 -12.75
N GLU A 29 7.35 -12.10 -12.78
CA GLU A 29 6.65 -13.04 -13.65
C GLU A 29 6.91 -12.74 -15.14
N ALA A 30 6.93 -11.47 -15.53
CA ALA A 30 7.22 -11.07 -16.90
C ALA A 30 8.64 -11.49 -17.31
N ILE A 31 9.64 -11.27 -16.45
CA ILE A 31 11.03 -11.67 -16.71
C ILE A 31 11.15 -13.19 -16.80
N LYS A 32 10.49 -13.95 -15.91
CA LYS A 32 10.46 -15.41 -15.97
C LYS A 32 9.92 -15.94 -17.30
N LYS A 33 8.84 -15.34 -17.80
CA LYS A 33 8.23 -15.69 -19.10
C LYS A 33 9.16 -15.35 -20.27
N LEU A 34 9.78 -14.17 -20.25
CA LEU A 34 10.70 -13.72 -21.31
C LEU A 34 11.98 -14.57 -21.38
N ALA A 35 12.49 -14.98 -20.22
CA ALA A 35 13.69 -15.82 -20.11
C ALA A 35 13.41 -17.32 -20.28
N LYS A 36 12.14 -17.73 -20.47
CA LYS A 36 11.72 -19.14 -20.55
C LYS A 36 12.28 -20.01 -19.41
N LEU A 37 12.26 -19.48 -18.19
CA LEU A 37 12.74 -20.18 -17.00
C LEU A 37 11.84 -21.36 -16.57
N ASP A 38 10.72 -21.60 -17.25
CA ASP A 38 9.77 -22.71 -17.02
C ASP A 38 10.31 -24.09 -17.45
N GLY A 39 11.57 -24.17 -17.91
CA GLY A 39 12.23 -25.43 -18.26
C GLY A 39 11.86 -25.97 -19.64
N PRO A 40 12.41 -27.14 -20.02
CA PRO A 40 12.20 -27.75 -21.33
C PRO A 40 10.72 -28.14 -21.49
N LYS A 41 10.09 -27.66 -22.56
CA LYS A 41 8.72 -28.08 -22.90
C LYS A 41 8.74 -29.38 -23.69
N HIS A 42 7.66 -30.15 -23.58
CA HIS A 42 7.45 -31.35 -24.40
C HIS A 42 7.47 -30.97 -25.88
N ILE A 43 8.17 -31.76 -26.70
CA ILE A 43 8.32 -31.48 -28.13
C ILE A 43 6.97 -31.80 -28.80
N THR A 44 6.26 -30.77 -29.25
CA THR A 44 5.03 -30.92 -30.04
C THR A 44 5.35 -30.80 -31.53
N GLY A 45 4.59 -31.50 -32.38
CA GLY A 45 4.68 -31.35 -33.83
C GLY A 45 4.40 -29.90 -34.27
N ILE A 46 5.14 -29.42 -35.26
CA ILE A 46 4.98 -28.07 -35.82
C ILE A 46 3.81 -28.11 -36.81
N ASP A 47 2.80 -27.25 -36.59
CA ASP A 47 1.71 -27.05 -37.54
C ASP A 47 2.12 -26.03 -38.61
N TYR A 48 2.24 -26.49 -39.86
CA TYR A 48 2.67 -25.69 -41.01
C TYR A 48 1.51 -25.03 -41.77
N THR A 49 0.27 -25.17 -41.30
CA THR A 49 -0.90 -24.55 -41.96
C THR A 49 -0.96 -23.03 -41.80
N GLN A 50 -0.16 -22.45 -40.89
CA GLN A 50 -0.10 -21.01 -40.64
C GLN A 50 1.34 -20.47 -40.75
N PRO A 51 1.54 -19.21 -41.18
CA PRO A 51 2.86 -18.60 -41.20
C PRO A 51 3.45 -18.51 -39.78
N TYR A 52 4.67 -19.03 -39.62
CA TYR A 52 5.39 -19.01 -38.35
C TYR A 52 5.86 -17.58 -38.02
N VAL A 53 5.41 -17.05 -36.88
CA VAL A 53 5.79 -15.71 -36.39
C VAL A 53 6.53 -15.85 -35.06
N ASP A 54 7.84 -16.08 -35.11
CA ASP A 54 8.66 -16.05 -33.88
C ASP A 54 9.10 -14.62 -33.60
N GLY A 55 8.17 -13.84 -33.02
CA GLY A 55 8.39 -12.44 -32.68
C GLY A 55 9.01 -12.21 -31.30
N THR A 56 9.25 -13.26 -30.53
CA THR A 56 9.66 -13.13 -29.12
C THR A 56 11.17 -13.11 -28.98
N ARG A 57 11.74 -11.92 -28.83
CA ARG A 57 13.14 -11.76 -28.38
C ARG A 57 13.25 -12.32 -26.96
N GLN A 58 13.88 -13.48 -26.85
CA GLN A 58 14.23 -14.09 -25.56
C GLN A 58 15.44 -13.34 -25.00
N ILE A 59 15.37 -12.99 -23.72
CA ILE A 59 16.52 -12.44 -22.99
C ILE A 59 17.45 -13.60 -22.58
N GLY A 60 18.75 -13.32 -22.52
CA GLY A 60 19.72 -14.30 -22.05
C GLY A 60 19.49 -14.65 -20.58
N PHE A 61 19.88 -15.86 -20.17
CA PHE A 61 19.75 -16.29 -18.76
C PHE A 61 20.50 -15.37 -17.79
N GLU A 62 21.71 -14.96 -18.16
CA GLU A 62 22.54 -14.05 -17.36
C GLU A 62 21.88 -12.68 -17.18
N GLU A 63 21.35 -12.11 -18.26
CA GLU A 63 20.62 -10.84 -18.23
C GLU A 63 19.34 -10.95 -17.38
N ALA A 64 18.60 -12.05 -17.50
CA ALA A 64 17.43 -12.31 -16.67
C ALA A 64 17.78 -12.41 -15.18
N LEU A 65 18.89 -13.08 -14.85
CA LEU A 65 19.37 -13.21 -13.48
C LEU A 65 19.76 -11.85 -12.88
N GLU A 66 20.46 -11.02 -13.64
CA GLU A 66 20.84 -9.67 -13.20
C GLU A 66 19.61 -8.79 -12.96
N MET A 67 18.62 -8.85 -13.85
CA MET A 67 17.34 -8.13 -13.70
C MET A 67 16.56 -8.60 -12.47
N LEU A 68 16.47 -9.91 -12.25
CA LEU A 68 15.81 -10.48 -11.07
C LEU A 68 16.49 -10.02 -9.78
N HIS A 69 17.81 -10.05 -9.73
CA HIS A 69 18.55 -9.64 -8.54
C HIS A 69 18.38 -8.14 -8.21
N LYS A 70 18.34 -7.28 -9.24
CA LYS A 70 18.01 -5.86 -9.08
C LYS A 70 16.60 -5.67 -8.49
N ILE A 71 15.61 -6.42 -8.98
CA ILE A 71 14.24 -6.34 -8.48
C ILE A 71 14.14 -6.87 -7.04
N GLU A 72 14.81 -7.96 -6.70
CA GLU A 72 14.85 -8.48 -5.32
C GLU A 72 15.42 -7.45 -4.34
N SER A 73 16.52 -6.79 -4.71
CA SER A 73 17.09 -5.67 -3.93
C SER A 73 16.07 -4.56 -3.71
N HIS A 74 15.35 -4.16 -4.77
CA HIS A 74 14.31 -3.14 -4.65
C HIS A 74 13.15 -3.60 -3.76
N ILE A 75 12.71 -4.86 -3.85
CA ILE A 75 11.66 -5.42 -2.99
C ILE A 75 12.10 -5.37 -1.52
N TYR A 76 13.35 -5.73 -1.23
CA TYR A 76 13.89 -5.69 0.12
C TYR A 76 13.83 -4.27 0.70
N LEU A 77 14.36 -3.28 -0.05
CA LEU A 77 14.34 -1.87 0.38
C LEU A 77 12.92 -1.32 0.55
N HIS A 78 11.99 -1.69 -0.34
CA HIS A 78 10.59 -1.26 -0.22
C HIS A 78 9.90 -1.89 1.00
N LYS A 79 10.17 -3.17 1.30
CA LYS A 79 9.65 -3.82 2.51
C LYS A 79 10.19 -3.16 3.78
N GLU A 80 11.47 -2.81 3.81
CA GLU A 80 12.07 -2.10 4.95
C GLU A 80 11.47 -0.70 5.11
N ALA A 81 11.30 0.05 4.02
CA ALA A 81 10.65 1.36 4.02
C ALA A 81 9.22 1.28 4.58
N ILE A 82 8.41 0.32 4.12
CA ILE A 82 7.06 0.08 4.64
C ILE A 82 7.08 -0.23 6.13
N ALA A 83 8.00 -1.10 6.59
CA ALA A 83 8.11 -1.44 8.00
C ALA A 83 8.45 -0.21 8.86
N ASN A 84 9.31 0.67 8.37
CA ASN A 84 9.66 1.93 9.05
C ASN A 84 8.48 2.92 9.05
N MET A 85 7.76 3.05 7.93
CA MET A 85 6.54 3.85 7.86
C MET A 85 5.46 3.33 8.80
N GLU A 86 5.25 2.02 8.91
CA GLU A 86 4.30 1.42 9.85
C GLU A 86 4.71 1.64 11.32
N LYS A 87 6.01 1.62 11.64
CA LYS A 87 6.50 2.01 12.97
C LYS A 87 6.19 3.48 13.26
N SER A 88 6.43 4.38 12.32
CA SER A 88 6.11 5.80 12.45
C SER A 88 4.61 6.03 12.60
N LYS A 89 3.79 5.31 11.84
CA LYS A 89 2.33 5.29 11.94
C LYS A 89 1.88 4.98 13.38
N LYS A 90 2.38 3.87 13.95
CA LYS A 90 2.05 3.45 15.32
C LYS A 90 2.45 4.50 16.37
N LYS A 91 3.63 5.10 16.24
CA LYS A 91 4.07 6.18 17.14
C LYS A 91 3.13 7.38 17.08
N ILE A 92 2.71 7.78 15.88
CA ILE A 92 1.76 8.89 15.71
C ILE A 92 0.41 8.54 16.35
N GLU A 93 -0.08 7.31 16.18
CA GLU A 93 -1.32 6.87 16.84
C GLU A 93 -1.22 6.89 18.38
N GLU A 94 -0.11 6.44 18.94
CA GLU A 94 0.12 6.49 20.39
C GLU A 94 0.13 7.93 20.91
N GLU A 95 0.81 8.84 20.22
CA GLU A 95 0.83 10.26 20.58
C GLU A 95 -0.56 10.91 20.44
N ILE A 96 -1.36 10.50 19.44
CA ILE A 96 -2.76 10.94 19.31
C ILE A 96 -3.63 10.40 20.45
N LYS A 97 -3.43 9.15 20.89
CA LYS A 97 -4.17 8.58 22.02
C LYS A 97 -3.87 9.29 23.34
N LYS A 98 -2.63 9.73 23.54
CA LYS A 98 -2.20 10.51 24.71
C LYS A 98 -2.69 11.96 24.70
N LEU A 99 -3.10 12.49 23.54
CA LEU A 99 -3.69 13.82 23.46
C LEU A 99 -5.10 13.79 24.08
N GLU A 100 -5.17 14.04 25.39
CA GLU A 100 -6.39 14.10 26.23
C GLU A 100 -7.48 15.08 25.78
N ARG A 101 -7.20 15.95 24.80
CA ARG A 101 -8.20 16.88 24.30
C ARG A 101 -9.29 16.11 23.56
N LEU A 102 -10.50 16.10 24.15
CA LEU A 102 -11.72 15.52 23.58
C LEU A 102 -11.91 15.90 22.10
N ASP A 103 -11.62 17.16 21.77
CA ASP A 103 -11.70 17.70 20.42
C ASP A 103 -10.85 16.93 19.39
N LYS A 104 -9.66 16.46 19.77
CA LYS A 104 -8.76 15.72 18.88
C LYS A 104 -9.18 14.26 18.74
N LYS A 105 -9.68 13.64 19.82
CA LYS A 105 -10.24 12.27 19.77
C LYS A 105 -11.43 12.19 18.83
N VAL A 106 -12.36 13.16 18.93
CA VAL A 106 -13.54 13.23 18.05
C VAL A 106 -13.14 13.36 16.58
N VAL A 107 -12.11 14.17 16.26
CA VAL A 107 -11.62 14.31 14.88
C VAL A 107 -10.94 13.04 14.39
N TYR A 108 -10.14 12.37 15.23
CA TYR A 108 -9.51 11.09 14.87
C TYR A 108 -10.55 10.01 14.59
N MET A 109 -11.52 9.80 15.49
CA MET A 109 -12.55 8.77 15.31
C MET A 109 -13.44 9.04 14.09
N ARG A 110 -13.69 10.32 13.77
CA ARG A 110 -14.49 10.73 12.62
C ARG A 110 -13.73 10.61 11.30
N ASP A 111 -12.53 11.19 11.21
CA ASP A 111 -11.81 11.36 9.93
C ASP A 111 -10.85 10.21 9.63
N ILE A 112 -10.41 9.44 10.65
CA ILE A 112 -9.50 8.29 10.50
C ILE A 112 -10.23 6.97 10.67
N GLU A 113 -10.99 6.77 11.76
CA GLU A 113 -11.72 5.50 11.96
C GLU A 113 -13.02 5.43 11.15
N GLY A 114 -13.52 6.57 10.65
CA GLY A 114 -14.75 6.63 9.86
C GLY A 114 -16.03 6.38 10.66
N LYS A 115 -15.97 6.43 11.99
CA LYS A 115 -17.12 6.19 12.87
C LYS A 115 -18.18 7.29 12.74
N THR A 116 -19.43 6.92 12.93
CA THR A 116 -20.53 7.89 12.97
C THR A 116 -20.46 8.73 14.24
N LEU A 117 -20.98 9.97 14.19
CA LEU A 117 -21.01 10.85 15.37
C LEU A 117 -21.80 10.25 16.55
N LYS A 118 -22.71 9.32 16.26
CA LYS A 118 -23.50 8.61 17.25
C LYS A 118 -22.64 7.56 17.98
N GLU A 119 -21.90 6.75 17.24
CA GLU A 119 -20.95 5.78 17.82
C GLU A 119 -19.86 6.48 18.64
N ILE A 120 -19.35 7.62 18.16
CA ILE A 120 -18.37 8.42 18.90
C ILE A 120 -18.96 8.96 20.21
N ALA A 121 -20.24 9.34 20.20
CA ALA A 121 -20.94 9.82 21.39
C ALA A 121 -21.13 8.70 22.42
N ASP A 122 -21.53 7.51 21.97
CA ASP A 122 -21.68 6.32 22.81
C ASP A 122 -20.33 5.86 23.40
N GLU A 123 -19.25 5.88 22.61
CA GLU A 123 -17.91 5.43 23.03
C GLU A 123 -17.21 6.42 23.98
N LEU A 124 -17.44 7.73 23.80
CA LEU A 124 -16.88 8.77 24.69
C LEU A 124 -17.81 9.09 25.88
N GLY A 125 -19.04 8.59 25.91
CA GLY A 125 -20.03 8.85 26.97
C GLY A 125 -20.59 10.27 26.97
N TYR A 126 -20.63 10.94 25.81
CA TYR A 126 -21.15 12.30 25.67
C TYR A 126 -22.46 12.32 24.87
N SER A 127 -23.22 13.41 25.00
CA SER A 127 -24.39 13.61 24.14
C SER A 127 -23.97 13.81 22.68
N GLU A 128 -24.73 13.21 21.75
CA GLU A 128 -24.56 13.36 20.30
C GLU A 128 -24.53 14.85 19.88
N ILE A 129 -25.33 15.69 20.54
CA ILE A 129 -25.38 17.14 20.28
C ILE A 129 -24.05 17.82 20.62
N TYR A 130 -23.41 17.39 21.71
CA TYR A 130 -22.13 17.92 22.16
C TYR A 130 -21.00 17.53 21.20
N ILE A 131 -20.97 16.28 20.75
CA ILE A 131 -20.04 15.78 19.73
C ILE A 131 -20.25 16.48 18.38
N LYS A 132 -21.50 16.73 17.96
CA LYS A 132 -21.81 17.55 16.78
C LYS A 132 -21.24 18.96 16.88
N LYS A 133 -21.34 19.59 18.05
CA LYS A 133 -20.81 20.95 18.29
C LYS A 133 -19.28 20.99 18.23
N ILE A 134 -18.62 19.99 18.81
CA ILE A 134 -17.15 19.81 18.72
C ILE A 134 -16.71 19.56 17.28
N SER A 135 -17.41 18.66 16.59
CA SER A 135 -17.19 18.30 15.20
C SER A 135 -17.33 19.51 14.27
N ALA A 136 -18.33 20.38 14.49
CA ALA A 136 -18.53 21.61 13.73
C ALA A 136 -17.45 22.68 13.99
N ARG A 137 -16.87 22.70 15.19
CA ARG A 137 -15.77 23.63 15.54
C ARG A 137 -14.46 23.27 14.85
N ASN A 138 -14.23 21.99 14.56
CA ASN A 138 -13.06 21.49 13.82
C ASN A 138 -13.40 21.30 12.34
N LYS A 139 -12.93 22.23 11.48
CA LYS A 139 -13.04 22.10 10.01
C LYS A 139 -12.52 20.74 9.56
N ARG A 140 -13.30 20.06 8.71
CA ARG A 140 -12.87 18.84 8.02
C ARG A 140 -11.63 19.15 7.20
N VAL A 141 -10.60 18.33 7.38
CA VAL A 141 -9.41 18.37 6.54
C VAL A 141 -9.70 17.46 5.36
N TYR A 142 -9.87 18.04 4.17
CA TYR A 142 -9.98 17.30 2.91
C TYR A 142 -8.61 16.75 2.54
#